data_AF-A0A8H6WV48-F1
#
_entry.id   AF-A0A8H6WV48-F1
#
_cell.length_a   1.000
_cell.length_b   1.000
_cell.length_c   1.000
_cell.angle_alpha   90.00
_cell.angle_beta   90.00
_cell.angle_gamma   90.00
#
_symmetry.space_group_name_H-M   'P 1'
#
loop_
_entity.id
_entity.type
_entity.pdbx_description
1 polymer ?
#
loop_
_entity_poly.entity_id
_entity_poly.type
_entity_poly.pdbx_seq_one_letter_code
_entity_poly.pdbx_strand_id
1 'polypeptide(L)'
;MSLEAENLRSYLATRRPIALARPRRSLWHPDTSTHSSIAQSAQTGFLFTSEGKLIQGISHFLLDGNTSLFDDGAAVNVTFWRNEEVEDCAENRALARQTDLDWKTMQEVLQNIETKCGWTTNVTVETVSDGGFYFDCDLHKYHFVGKPLPKAVVIERIPISELQIWLRHNQSPHCFVVRTRSQVVKFFKLSEEIHHLLDELEFFTSLPECDYLCRPTHAVVDDSGALRGILLDFQHAGGLPDFYRYLRLNPTWVNLPRLGSIPAPLLDEVLIPWDAKLGWAIDFAAATAWLHERGIFCSDLGAHNIALCDDGRCRLIDYFPNPNLSAPNYVPPEFTMENSRQLTAERAVFALGVGLWVVAEEVSLFQRDYPGPPYPPPALPWRQTTPNWYIDLVSSCIAESPLKRPTARSIVITLLSHVGE
;
A
#
# COMPACT_ATOMS: atom_id res chain seq x y z
N MET A 1 -30.01 6.65 -5.70
CA MET A 1 -29.00 7.62 -5.25
C MET A 1 -28.80 7.41 -3.76
N SER A 2 -27.58 7.20 -3.28
CA SER A 2 -27.33 7.04 -1.85
C SER A 2 -27.42 8.39 -1.15
N LEU A 3 -27.94 8.38 0.08
CA LEU A 3 -28.13 9.54 0.96
C LEU A 3 -26.82 10.36 1.14
N GLU A 4 -25.67 9.74 0.92
CA GLU A 4 -24.35 10.36 1.04
C GLU A 4 -24.03 11.38 -0.07
N ALA A 5 -24.45 11.13 -1.32
CA ALA A 5 -24.21 12.04 -2.43
C ALA A 5 -25.06 13.33 -2.30
N GLU A 6 -26.27 13.20 -1.77
CA GLU A 6 -27.18 14.33 -1.51
C GLU A 6 -26.70 15.18 -0.32
N ASN A 7 -26.17 14.54 0.72
CA ASN A 7 -25.61 15.22 1.88
C ASN A 7 -24.34 16.02 1.54
N LEU A 8 -23.49 15.53 0.62
CA LEU A 8 -22.29 16.25 0.19
C LEU A 8 -22.62 17.49 -0.66
N ARG A 9 -23.61 17.40 -1.56
CA ARG A 9 -24.10 18.53 -2.36
C ARG A 9 -24.72 19.62 -1.47
N SER A 10 -25.52 19.22 -0.47
CA SER A 10 -26.12 20.15 0.51
C SER A 10 -25.06 20.83 1.39
N TYR A 11 -24.00 20.10 1.76
CA TYR A 11 -22.88 20.64 2.54
C TYR A 11 -22.09 21.72 1.77
N LEU A 12 -21.80 21.50 0.48
CA LEU A 12 -21.07 22.46 -0.36
C LEU A 12 -21.87 23.75 -0.63
N ALA A 13 -23.20 23.66 -0.70
CA ALA A 13 -24.07 24.83 -0.96
C ALA A 13 -24.12 25.86 0.18
N THR A 14 -23.58 25.56 1.38
CA THR A 14 -23.73 26.41 2.58
C THR A 14 -22.50 27.26 2.93
N ARG A 15 -21.38 27.14 2.22
CA ARG A 15 -20.18 27.97 2.49
C ARG A 15 -20.30 29.36 1.87
N ARG A 16 -20.22 30.40 2.70
CA ARG A 16 -19.98 31.77 2.23
C ARG A 16 -18.50 31.96 1.88
N PRO A 17 -18.17 32.60 0.76
CA PRO A 17 -16.77 32.87 0.41
C PRO A 17 -16.16 33.84 1.42
N ILE A 18 -15.05 33.43 2.03
CA ILE A 18 -14.20 34.30 2.85
C ILE A 18 -13.33 35.10 1.88
N ALA A 19 -13.53 36.42 1.83
CA ALA A 19 -12.73 37.31 1.02
C ALA A 19 -11.33 37.48 1.63
N LEU A 20 -10.38 36.66 1.18
CA LEU A 20 -8.95 36.89 1.42
C LEU A 20 -8.42 37.94 0.42
N ALA A 21 -7.58 38.85 0.92
CA ALA A 21 -6.97 39.90 0.12
C ALA A 21 -6.20 39.30 -1.07
N ARG A 22 -6.52 39.77 -2.29
CA ARG A 22 -6.07 39.20 -3.57
C ARG A 22 -4.53 39.25 -3.72
N PRO A 23 -3.84 38.10 -3.76
CA PRO A 23 -2.51 38.02 -4.35
C PRO A 23 -2.62 38.16 -5.87
N ARG A 24 -1.54 38.56 -6.55
CA ARG A 24 -1.50 38.61 -8.03
C ARG A 24 -1.71 37.20 -8.58
N ARG A 25 -2.80 37.00 -9.33
CA ARG A 25 -3.12 35.76 -10.08
C ARG A 25 -1.98 35.43 -11.04
N SER A 26 -1.32 34.27 -10.88
CA SER A 26 -0.57 33.66 -11.98
C SER A 26 -1.46 32.61 -12.62
N LEU A 27 -2.17 33.02 -13.68
CA LEU A 27 -2.83 32.06 -14.56
C LEU A 27 -1.72 31.32 -15.32
N TRP A 28 -1.83 30.00 -15.42
CA TRP A 28 -0.94 29.24 -16.29
C TRP A 28 -1.20 29.66 -17.73
N HIS A 29 -0.16 30.08 -18.43
CA HIS A 29 -0.20 30.40 -19.84
C HIS A 29 0.73 29.42 -20.57
N PRO A 30 0.25 28.69 -21.59
CA PRO A 30 1.12 27.88 -22.42
C PRO A 30 2.08 28.80 -23.18
N ASP A 31 3.30 28.99 -22.69
CA ASP A 31 4.35 29.61 -23.50
C ASP A 31 4.83 28.59 -24.53
N THR A 32 4.60 28.89 -25.80
CA THR A 32 4.96 28.01 -26.92
C THR A 32 6.45 28.03 -27.25
N SER A 33 7.24 28.87 -26.56
CA SER A 33 8.63 29.16 -26.93
C SER A 33 9.70 28.59 -25.99
N THR A 34 9.31 28.13 -24.80
CA THR A 34 10.20 27.41 -23.88
C THR A 34 9.56 26.06 -23.58
N HIS A 35 10.32 24.98 -23.62
CA HIS A 35 9.88 23.67 -23.17
C HIS A 35 9.51 23.71 -21.67
N SER A 36 8.32 24.19 -21.31
CA SER A 36 7.66 23.91 -20.04
C SER A 36 7.07 22.52 -20.18
N SER A 37 7.87 21.51 -19.81
CA SER A 37 7.50 20.11 -19.91
C SER A 37 6.31 19.83 -18.99
N ILE A 38 5.10 19.77 -19.55
CA ILE A 38 4.00 19.06 -18.90
C ILE A 38 4.40 17.60 -18.92
N ALA A 39 5.05 17.19 -17.84
CA ALA A 39 5.37 15.80 -17.63
C ALA A 39 4.11 15.16 -17.06
N GLN A 40 3.32 14.55 -17.95
CA GLN A 40 2.13 13.81 -17.57
C GLN A 40 2.57 12.62 -16.71
N SER A 41 2.50 12.76 -15.39
CA SER A 41 2.48 11.64 -14.47
C SER A 41 1.07 11.07 -14.46
N ALA A 42 0.68 10.41 -15.56
CA ALA A 42 -0.60 9.73 -15.70
C ALA A 42 -0.75 8.64 -14.63
N GLN A 43 -1.30 9.00 -13.48
CA GLN A 43 -1.91 8.03 -12.59
C GLN A 43 -3.39 8.33 -12.56
N THR A 44 -4.15 7.44 -13.20
CA THR A 44 -5.59 7.45 -13.10
C THR A 44 -6.01 6.66 -11.86
N GLY A 45 -6.57 7.34 -10.87
CA GLY A 45 -7.25 6.70 -9.75
C GLY A 45 -8.70 6.42 -10.14
N PHE A 46 -9.25 5.28 -9.71
CA PHE A 46 -10.60 4.85 -10.05
C PHE A 46 -11.37 4.40 -8.81
N LEU A 47 -12.61 4.85 -8.64
CA LEU A 47 -13.51 4.38 -7.59
C LEU A 47 -14.65 3.56 -8.20
N PHE A 48 -14.86 2.35 -7.65
CA PHE A 48 -15.95 1.46 -8.02
C PHE A 48 -17.02 1.41 -6.94
N THR A 49 -18.29 1.25 -7.34
CA THR A 49 -19.38 0.91 -6.41
C THR A 49 -19.23 -0.51 -5.88
N SER A 50 -20.01 -0.86 -4.86
CA SER A 50 -20.16 -2.25 -4.38
C SER A 50 -20.61 -3.24 -5.46
N GLU A 51 -21.18 -2.75 -6.57
CA GLU A 51 -21.63 -3.54 -7.72
C GLU A 51 -20.55 -3.59 -8.83
N GLY A 52 -19.34 -3.08 -8.58
CA GLY A 52 -18.25 -3.04 -9.55
C GLY A 52 -18.41 -1.98 -10.64
N LYS A 53 -19.35 -1.04 -10.49
CA LYS A 53 -19.54 0.06 -11.46
C LYS A 53 -18.54 1.17 -11.19
N LEU A 54 -17.75 1.55 -12.19
CA LEU A 54 -16.86 2.69 -12.09
C LEU A 54 -17.66 4.01 -12.04
N ILE A 55 -17.41 4.82 -11.01
CA ILE A 55 -18.18 6.06 -10.75
C ILE A 55 -17.33 7.32 -10.62
N GLN A 56 -16.02 7.19 -10.45
CA GLN A 56 -15.11 8.32 -10.28
C GLN A 56 -13.76 8.01 -10.89
N GLY A 57 -13.14 9.03 -11.45
CA GLY A 57 -11.76 9.03 -11.95
C GLY A 57 -11.00 10.23 -11.40
N ILE A 58 -9.67 10.13 -11.34
CA ILE A 58 -8.77 11.22 -10.99
C ILE A 58 -7.63 11.24 -12.00
N SER A 59 -7.36 12.36 -12.65
CA SER A 59 -6.17 12.56 -13.50
C SER A 59 -5.17 13.50 -12.82
N HIS A 60 -3.90 13.08 -12.74
CA HIS A 60 -2.83 13.82 -12.07
C HIS A 60 -1.83 14.42 -13.07
N PHE A 61 -1.43 15.67 -12.85
CA PHE A 61 -0.47 16.40 -13.68
C PHE A 61 0.57 17.12 -12.85
N LEU A 62 1.77 17.23 -13.41
CA LEU A 62 2.84 18.09 -12.91
C LEU A 62 3.15 19.15 -13.97
N LEU A 63 3.00 20.42 -13.60
CA LEU A 63 3.27 21.56 -14.46
C LEU A 63 4.60 22.19 -14.07
N ASP A 64 5.42 22.52 -15.08
CA ASP A 64 6.68 23.25 -14.90
C ASP A 64 7.62 22.62 -13.86
N GLY A 65 7.54 21.30 -13.70
CA GLY A 65 8.29 20.51 -12.73
C GLY A 65 8.96 19.32 -13.38
N ASN A 66 10.06 18.89 -12.78
CA ASN A 66 10.74 17.67 -13.11
C ASN A 66 10.07 16.50 -12.37
N THR A 67 9.44 15.58 -13.11
CA THR A 67 8.81 14.38 -12.54
C THR A 67 9.77 13.42 -11.86
N SER A 68 11.08 13.58 -12.05
CA SER A 68 12.07 12.84 -11.29
C SER A 68 12.34 13.44 -9.92
N LEU A 69 11.79 14.61 -9.56
CA LEU A 69 12.02 15.28 -8.28
C LEU A 69 10.73 15.35 -7.47
N PHE A 70 10.88 15.34 -6.14
CA PHE A 70 9.76 15.60 -5.23
C PHE A 70 9.54 17.10 -5.07
N ASP A 71 8.27 17.48 -4.88
CA ASP A 71 7.82 18.85 -4.63
C ASP A 71 8.24 19.88 -5.70
N ASP A 72 8.62 19.43 -6.90
CA ASP A 72 9.04 20.29 -8.01
C ASP A 72 7.88 20.56 -8.97
N GLY A 73 7.72 21.82 -9.40
CA GLY A 73 6.57 22.24 -10.21
C GLY A 73 5.27 22.39 -9.43
N ALA A 74 4.16 22.55 -10.15
CA ALA A 74 2.81 22.63 -9.61
C ALA A 74 2.05 21.34 -9.91
N ALA A 75 1.54 20.65 -8.88
CA ALA A 75 0.67 19.50 -9.08
C ALA A 75 -0.76 19.94 -9.34
N VAL A 76 -1.46 19.22 -10.21
CA VAL A 76 -2.90 19.38 -10.46
C VAL A 76 -3.57 18.01 -10.41
N ASN A 77 -4.56 17.86 -9.54
CA ASN A 77 -5.42 16.69 -9.47
C ASN A 77 -6.78 17.06 -10.03
N VAL A 78 -7.22 16.42 -11.12
CA VAL A 78 -8.55 16.62 -11.69
C VAL A 78 -9.42 15.42 -11.38
N THR A 79 -10.35 15.60 -10.47
CA THR A 79 -11.36 14.62 -10.09
C THR A 79 -12.60 14.80 -10.95
N PHE A 80 -13.13 13.68 -11.44
CA PHE A 80 -14.35 13.66 -12.23
C PHE A 80 -15.23 12.47 -11.84
N TRP A 81 -16.54 12.63 -12.01
CA TRP A 81 -17.54 11.61 -11.69
C TRP A 81 -18.33 11.24 -12.93
N ARG A 82 -18.98 10.07 -12.87
CA ARG A 82 -19.95 9.71 -13.88
C ARG A 82 -21.05 10.77 -13.93
N ASN A 83 -21.21 11.39 -15.10
CA ASN A 83 -22.21 12.40 -15.33
C ASN A 83 -23.50 11.73 -15.81
N GLU A 84 -24.56 11.83 -15.01
CA GLU A 84 -25.87 11.23 -15.33
C GLU A 84 -26.76 12.19 -16.15
N GLU A 85 -26.38 13.46 -16.29
CA GLU A 85 -27.14 14.47 -17.05
C GLU A 85 -26.66 14.60 -18.50
N VAL A 86 -25.35 14.40 -18.74
CA VAL A 86 -24.73 14.49 -20.07
C VAL A 86 -24.06 13.17 -20.42
N GLU A 87 -24.70 12.37 -21.26
CA GLU A 87 -24.23 11.02 -21.60
C GLU A 87 -22.87 11.04 -22.33
N ASP A 88 -22.73 11.87 -23.37
CA ASP A 88 -21.50 12.00 -24.17
C ASP A 88 -20.58 13.14 -23.71
N CYS A 89 -20.08 13.02 -22.47
CA CYS A 89 -19.12 13.95 -21.88
C CYS A 89 -17.71 13.36 -21.72
N ALA A 90 -16.72 14.20 -21.42
CA ALA A 90 -15.32 13.79 -21.31
C ALA A 90 -15.10 12.81 -20.16
N GLU A 91 -15.76 13.03 -19.03
CA GLU A 91 -15.75 12.22 -17.82
C GLU A 91 -16.25 10.81 -18.12
N ASN A 92 -17.43 10.69 -18.73
CA ASN A 92 -18.01 9.38 -19.06
C ASN A 92 -17.16 8.61 -20.07
N ARG A 93 -16.56 9.30 -21.06
CA ARG A 93 -15.62 8.66 -22.00
C ARG A 93 -14.35 8.18 -21.31
N ALA A 94 -13.78 8.99 -20.41
CA ALA A 94 -12.60 8.62 -19.63
C ALA A 94 -12.88 7.41 -18.71
N LEU A 95 -14.02 7.41 -18.01
CA LEU A 95 -14.45 6.29 -17.17
C LEU A 95 -14.70 5.03 -17.99
N ALA A 96 -15.42 5.12 -19.12
CA ALA A 96 -15.70 3.97 -19.97
C ALA A 96 -14.43 3.30 -20.52
N ARG A 97 -13.38 4.09 -20.78
CA ARG A 97 -12.08 3.61 -21.26
C ARG A 97 -11.10 3.27 -20.15
N GLN A 98 -11.42 3.64 -18.91
CA GLN A 98 -10.49 3.60 -17.78
C GLN A 98 -9.18 4.34 -18.11
N THR A 99 -9.32 5.57 -18.60
CA THR A 99 -8.19 6.46 -18.93
C THR A 99 -8.32 7.81 -18.23
N ASP A 100 -7.28 8.62 -18.33
CA ASP A 100 -7.36 10.04 -17.99
C ASP A 100 -8.37 10.79 -18.86
N LEU A 101 -8.75 12.00 -18.40
CA LEU A 101 -9.44 12.98 -19.24
C LEU A 101 -8.60 13.30 -20.49
N ASP A 102 -9.29 13.52 -21.61
CA ASP A 102 -8.59 13.84 -22.85
C ASP A 102 -7.87 15.19 -22.75
N TRP A 103 -6.81 15.31 -23.56
CA TRP A 103 -5.92 16.46 -23.50
C TRP A 103 -6.65 17.80 -23.71
N LYS A 104 -7.73 17.82 -24.51
CA LYS A 104 -8.48 19.05 -24.78
C LYS A 104 -9.20 19.51 -23.51
N THR A 105 -9.94 18.62 -22.85
CA THR A 105 -10.57 18.92 -21.55
C THR A 105 -9.53 19.37 -20.53
N MET A 106 -8.37 18.71 -20.49
CA MET A 106 -7.30 19.09 -19.58
C MET A 106 -6.74 20.48 -19.85
N GLN A 107 -6.54 20.87 -21.11
CA GLN A 107 -6.13 22.24 -21.45
C GLN A 107 -7.16 23.27 -20.97
N GLU A 108 -8.45 22.97 -21.10
CA GLU A 108 -9.51 23.85 -20.62
C GLU A 108 -9.48 24.00 -19.09
N VAL A 109 -9.26 22.90 -18.36
CA VAL A 109 -9.02 22.96 -16.90
C VAL A 109 -7.82 23.87 -16.59
N LEU A 110 -6.66 23.58 -17.18
CA LEU A 110 -5.41 24.29 -16.87
C LEU A 110 -5.45 25.80 -17.16
N GLN A 111 -6.24 26.22 -18.16
CA GLN A 111 -6.43 27.64 -18.48
C GLN A 111 -7.31 28.39 -17.48
N ASN A 112 -8.12 27.67 -16.69
CA ASN A 112 -9.13 28.24 -15.80
C ASN A 112 -8.80 28.11 -14.31
N ILE A 113 -7.69 27.46 -13.96
CA ILE A 113 -7.28 27.26 -12.57
C ILE A 113 -6.01 28.05 -12.22
N GLU A 114 -5.87 28.37 -10.93
CA GLU A 114 -4.61 28.91 -10.40
C GLU A 114 -3.67 27.75 -10.07
N THR A 115 -2.41 27.85 -10.50
CA THR A 115 -1.39 26.86 -10.20
C THR A 115 -0.17 27.54 -9.61
N LYS A 116 0.51 26.87 -8.69
CA LYS A 116 1.69 27.42 -8.02
C LYS A 116 2.74 26.35 -7.80
N CYS A 117 3.99 26.63 -8.16
CA CYS A 117 5.08 25.72 -7.90
C CYS A 117 5.22 25.46 -6.39
N GLY A 118 5.36 24.20 -6.01
CA GLY A 118 5.34 23.77 -4.62
C GLY A 118 3.92 23.54 -4.05
N TRP A 119 2.88 23.51 -4.90
CA TRP A 119 1.47 23.39 -4.49
C TRP A 119 0.73 22.35 -5.34
N THR A 120 -0.31 21.78 -4.75
CA THR A 120 -1.30 20.92 -5.42
C THR A 120 -2.61 21.67 -5.58
N THR A 121 -3.12 21.70 -6.81
CA THR A 121 -4.44 22.23 -7.15
C THR A 121 -5.39 21.07 -7.35
N ASN A 122 -6.35 20.89 -6.44
CA ASN A 122 -7.41 19.91 -6.59
C ASN A 122 -8.56 20.56 -7.35
N VAL A 123 -8.99 19.95 -8.44
CA VAL A 123 -10.05 20.43 -9.32
C VAL A 123 -11.10 19.35 -9.46
N THR A 124 -12.34 19.70 -9.25
CA THR A 124 -13.52 18.90 -9.61
C THR A 124 -14.03 19.44 -10.93
N VAL A 125 -14.14 18.58 -11.95
CA VAL A 125 -14.72 18.95 -13.24
C VAL A 125 -16.09 18.28 -13.43
N GLU A 126 -17.04 19.06 -13.96
CA GLU A 126 -18.37 18.61 -14.36
C GLU A 126 -18.79 19.27 -15.68
N THR A 127 -19.11 18.46 -16.69
CA THR A 127 -19.71 18.91 -17.94
C THR A 127 -21.17 19.28 -17.68
N VAL A 128 -21.53 20.52 -17.97
CA VAL A 128 -22.91 21.02 -17.83
C VAL A 128 -23.71 20.79 -19.12
N SER A 129 -25.04 20.90 -19.03
CA SER A 129 -25.97 20.54 -20.12
C SER A 129 -25.78 21.29 -21.45
N ASP A 130 -25.14 22.46 -21.44
CA ASP A 130 -24.79 23.21 -22.65
C ASP A 130 -23.47 22.77 -23.31
N GLY A 131 -22.80 21.77 -22.74
CA GLY A 131 -21.51 21.24 -23.19
C GLY A 131 -20.30 22.02 -22.66
N GLY A 132 -20.51 23.05 -21.83
CA GLY A 132 -19.45 23.73 -21.10
C GLY A 132 -18.95 22.93 -19.89
N PHE A 133 -17.92 23.47 -19.22
CA PHE A 133 -17.37 22.88 -17.99
C PHE A 133 -17.59 23.79 -16.79
N TYR A 134 -17.97 23.17 -15.68
CA TYR A 134 -17.90 23.75 -14.35
C TYR A 134 -16.64 23.21 -13.64
N PHE A 135 -15.91 24.10 -12.98
CA PHE A 135 -14.73 23.77 -12.20
C PHE A 135 -14.90 24.24 -10.76
N ASP A 136 -14.76 23.33 -9.80
CA ASP A 136 -14.58 23.66 -8.39
C ASP A 136 -13.14 23.36 -7.99
N CYS A 137 -12.45 24.33 -7.39
CA CYS A 137 -11.00 24.29 -7.21
C CYS A 137 -10.59 24.61 -5.79
N ASP A 138 -9.70 23.80 -5.22
CA ASP A 138 -9.02 24.09 -3.95
C ASP A 138 -7.51 23.99 -4.15
N LEU A 139 -6.78 24.97 -3.60
CA LEU A 139 -5.34 25.11 -3.78
C LEU A 139 -4.65 24.89 -2.44
N HIS A 140 -3.88 23.81 -2.35
CA HIS A 140 -3.15 23.44 -1.14
C HIS A 140 -1.66 23.47 -1.43
N LYS A 141 -0.86 24.03 -0.52
CA LYS A 141 0.60 23.88 -0.62
C LYS A 141 0.93 22.39 -0.52
N TYR A 142 2.03 21.91 -1.14
CA TYR A 142 2.57 20.57 -0.88
C TYR A 142 2.89 20.49 0.61
N HIS A 143 1.89 20.16 1.41
CA HIS A 143 1.94 20.26 2.84
C HIS A 143 1.18 19.06 3.38
N PHE A 144 1.77 17.90 3.15
CA PHE A 144 2.13 17.12 4.33
C PHE A 144 3.07 18.02 5.13
N VAL A 145 2.51 18.90 5.98
CA VAL A 145 3.33 19.73 6.86
C VAL A 145 4.09 18.72 7.69
N GLY A 146 5.38 18.60 7.39
CA GLY A 146 6.22 17.65 8.08
C GLY A 146 6.13 17.94 9.58
N LYS A 147 6.26 16.90 10.39
CA LYS A 147 6.33 17.08 11.84
C LYS A 147 7.79 17.17 12.26
N PRO A 148 8.16 18.09 13.16
CA PRO A 148 9.51 18.10 13.71
C PRO A 148 9.84 16.72 14.28
N LEU A 149 10.99 16.18 13.90
CA LEU A 149 11.48 14.92 14.47
C LEU A 149 11.78 15.10 15.96
N PRO A 150 11.21 14.26 16.84
CA PRO A 150 11.57 14.26 18.25
C PRO A 150 13.05 13.99 18.43
N LYS A 151 13.66 14.61 19.44
CA LYS A 151 15.10 14.44 19.74
C LYS A 151 15.48 13.01 20.12
N ALA A 152 14.51 12.21 20.58
CA ALA A 152 14.72 10.82 20.95
C ALA A 152 14.89 9.90 19.73
N VAL A 153 14.42 10.32 18.54
CA VAL A 153 14.55 9.54 17.30
C VAL A 153 15.97 9.72 16.76
N VAL A 154 16.80 8.69 16.94
CA VAL A 154 18.17 8.65 16.44
C VAL A 154 18.19 7.87 15.11
N ILE A 155 18.14 8.60 14.01
CA ILE A 155 18.23 8.06 12.65
C ILE A 155 18.90 9.09 11.73
N GLU A 156 19.59 8.61 10.69
CA GLU A 156 20.14 9.47 9.65
C GLU A 156 19.03 10.25 8.94
N ARG A 157 19.31 11.50 8.57
CA ARG A 157 18.34 12.39 7.92
C ARG A 157 18.80 12.70 6.51
N ILE A 158 17.89 12.59 5.55
CA ILE A 158 18.14 12.95 4.16
C ILE A 158 17.11 14.00 3.70
N PRO A 159 17.52 15.13 3.11
CA PRO A 159 16.59 16.07 2.53
C PRO A 159 15.81 15.44 1.38
N ILE A 160 14.51 15.71 1.28
CA ILE A 160 13.66 15.19 0.20
C ILE A 160 14.15 15.62 -1.19
N SER A 161 14.80 16.78 -1.28
CA SER A 161 15.44 17.30 -2.50
C SER A 161 16.66 16.50 -2.97
N GLU A 162 17.14 15.53 -2.17
CA GLU A 162 18.19 14.58 -2.57
C GLU A 162 17.66 13.29 -3.19
N LEU A 163 16.33 13.12 -3.20
CA LEU A 163 15.67 11.93 -3.74
C LEU A 163 15.22 12.18 -5.16
N GLN A 164 15.52 11.22 -6.03
CA GLN A 164 15.00 11.16 -7.39
C GLN A 164 13.99 10.02 -7.51
N ILE A 165 12.79 10.32 -7.98
CA ILE A 165 11.76 9.31 -8.26
C ILE A 165 12.26 8.45 -9.42
N TRP A 166 12.40 7.15 -9.17
CA TRP A 166 12.74 6.19 -10.22
C TRP A 166 11.51 5.40 -10.68
N LEU A 167 10.73 4.88 -9.73
CA LEU A 167 9.48 4.18 -9.99
C LEU A 167 8.45 4.57 -8.92
N ARG A 168 7.19 4.74 -9.29
CA ARG A 168 6.11 4.84 -8.31
C ARG A 168 5.55 3.44 -8.04
N HIS A 169 5.19 3.13 -6.79
CA HIS A 169 4.62 1.84 -6.46
C HIS A 169 3.20 1.72 -7.02
N ASN A 170 2.92 0.63 -7.74
CA ASN A 170 1.64 0.47 -8.45
C ASN A 170 0.43 0.30 -7.51
N GLN A 171 0.66 -0.17 -6.28
CA GLN A 171 -0.42 -0.49 -5.33
C GLN A 171 -0.54 0.48 -4.16
N SER A 172 0.43 1.40 -3.98
CA SER A 172 0.39 2.37 -2.89
C SER A 172 0.84 3.74 -3.42
N PRO A 173 -0.07 4.73 -3.49
CA PRO A 173 0.23 6.04 -4.07
C PRO A 173 1.29 6.82 -3.27
N HIS A 174 1.57 6.39 -2.04
CA HIS A 174 2.56 7.02 -1.16
C HIS A 174 3.85 6.21 -1.03
N CYS A 175 4.04 5.17 -1.85
CA CYS A 175 5.29 4.41 -1.89
C CYS A 175 6.01 4.63 -3.21
N PHE A 176 7.32 4.83 -3.14
CA PHE A 176 8.16 5.10 -4.30
C PHE A 176 9.44 4.29 -4.22
N VAL A 177 9.97 3.89 -5.37
CA VAL A 177 11.37 3.52 -5.53
C VAL A 177 12.12 4.78 -5.93
N VAL A 178 13.08 5.17 -5.11
CA VAL A 178 13.86 6.40 -5.28
C VAL A 178 15.34 6.08 -5.43
N ARG A 179 16.07 6.97 -6.10
CA ARG A 179 17.53 7.01 -6.07
C ARG A 179 17.98 8.16 -5.20
N THR A 180 18.92 7.91 -4.31
CA THR A 180 19.63 8.95 -3.57
C THR A 180 20.68 9.62 -4.48
N ARG A 181 21.27 10.73 -4.04
CA ARG A 181 22.43 11.35 -4.72
C ARG A 181 23.60 10.37 -4.94
N SER A 182 23.81 9.44 -4.00
CA SER A 182 24.82 8.37 -4.11
C SER A 182 24.42 7.22 -5.05
N GLN A 183 23.33 7.36 -5.80
CA GLN A 183 22.77 6.34 -6.71
C GLN A 183 22.31 5.05 -6.00
N VAL A 184 22.12 5.09 -4.69
CA VAL A 184 21.57 3.96 -3.95
C VAL A 184 20.06 3.97 -4.12
N VAL A 185 19.52 2.80 -4.48
CA VAL A 185 18.10 2.60 -4.67
C VAL A 185 17.45 2.31 -3.33
N LYS A 186 16.38 3.04 -3.00
CA LYS A 186 15.67 2.93 -1.72
C LYS A 186 14.17 2.84 -1.96
N PHE A 187 13.47 2.23 -1.01
CA PHE A 187 12.03 2.30 -0.93
C PHE A 187 11.65 3.47 -0.03
N PHE A 188 10.91 4.42 -0.58
CA PHE A 188 10.45 5.61 0.13
C PHE A 188 8.96 5.47 0.47
N LYS A 189 8.66 5.40 1.77
CA LYS A 189 7.30 5.45 2.31
C LYS A 189 7.01 6.88 2.73
N LEU A 190 6.15 7.53 1.96
CA LEU A 190 5.47 8.79 2.28
C LEU A 190 4.17 8.44 3.01
N SER A 191 3.69 9.31 3.90
CA SER A 191 2.38 9.14 4.53
C SER A 191 1.64 10.46 4.55
N GLU A 192 0.35 10.41 4.24
CA GLU A 192 -0.53 11.57 4.40
C GLU A 192 -0.84 11.86 5.86
N GLU A 193 -0.93 10.79 6.65
CA GLU A 193 -1.14 10.83 8.09
C GLU A 193 0.22 10.84 8.78
N ILE A 194 0.89 11.99 8.73
CA ILE A 194 2.26 12.15 9.24
C ILE A 194 2.43 11.76 10.72
N HIS A 195 1.35 11.80 11.51
CA HIS A 195 1.33 11.33 12.89
C HIS A 195 1.59 9.82 12.98
N HIS A 196 0.93 9.01 12.15
CA HIS A 196 1.14 7.56 12.13
C HIS A 196 2.56 7.20 11.70
N LEU A 197 3.11 7.94 10.74
CA LEU A 197 4.48 7.73 10.27
C LEU A 197 5.52 8.10 11.32
N LEU A 198 5.25 9.13 12.12
CA LEU A 198 6.12 9.51 13.22
C LEU A 198 6.11 8.45 14.33
N ASP A 199 4.92 7.99 14.73
CA ASP A 199 4.76 6.91 15.71
C ASP A 199 5.46 5.62 15.23
N GLU A 200 5.34 5.31 13.94
CA GLU A 200 6.00 4.19 13.29
C GLU A 200 7.53 4.33 13.31
N LEU A 201 8.06 5.50 13.00
CA LEU A 201 9.50 5.76 13.04
C LEU A 201 10.07 5.73 14.48
N GLU A 202 9.36 6.32 15.43
CA GLU A 202 9.70 6.24 16.86
C GLU A 202 9.74 4.77 17.31
N PHE A 203 8.71 4.00 16.96
CA PHE A 203 8.65 2.57 17.23
C PHE A 203 9.86 1.85 16.64
N PHE A 204 10.13 2.01 15.34
CA PHE A 204 11.25 1.32 14.69
C PHE A 204 12.60 1.68 15.30
N THR A 205 12.85 2.95 15.58
CA THR A 205 14.12 3.41 16.18
C THR A 205 14.29 2.98 17.64
N SER A 206 13.20 2.70 18.36
CA SER A 206 13.25 2.18 19.73
C SER A 206 13.67 0.71 19.85
N LEU A 207 13.53 -0.05 18.77
CA LEU A 207 13.79 -1.49 18.76
C LEU A 207 15.29 -1.80 18.62
N PRO A 208 15.82 -2.85 19.27
CA PRO A 208 17.17 -3.34 18.98
C PRO A 208 17.26 -3.92 17.56
N GLU A 209 18.47 -4.01 17.01
CA GLU A 209 18.71 -4.61 15.69
C GLU A 209 18.25 -6.07 15.65
N CYS A 210 17.79 -6.49 14.47
CA CYS A 210 17.29 -7.83 14.20
C CYS A 210 17.45 -8.14 12.72
N ASP A 211 18.13 -9.23 12.39
CA ASP A 211 18.42 -9.61 11.00
C ASP A 211 17.16 -10.03 10.22
N TYR A 212 16.08 -10.37 10.94
CA TYR A 212 14.82 -10.83 10.35
C TYR A 212 13.81 -9.69 10.07
N LEU A 213 14.17 -8.43 10.38
CA LEU A 213 13.30 -7.27 10.22
C LEU A 213 13.93 -6.24 9.26
N CYS A 214 13.14 -5.69 8.35
CA CYS A 214 13.54 -4.57 7.50
C CYS A 214 13.31 -3.25 8.24
N ARG A 215 14.37 -2.50 8.51
CA ARG A 215 14.28 -1.25 9.27
C ARG A 215 14.39 -0.02 8.35
N PRO A 216 13.80 1.11 8.76
CA PRO A 216 14.15 2.38 8.15
C PRO A 216 15.64 2.67 8.34
N THR A 217 16.28 3.09 7.26
CA THR A 217 17.68 3.53 7.25
C THR A 217 17.79 5.04 7.42
N HIS A 218 16.81 5.79 6.92
CA HIS A 218 16.80 7.25 6.97
C HIS A 218 15.40 7.81 7.24
N ALA A 219 15.35 8.95 7.92
CA ALA A 219 14.21 9.85 7.90
C ALA A 219 14.38 10.85 6.74
N VAL A 220 13.37 10.95 5.88
CA VAL A 220 13.30 11.96 4.83
C VAL A 220 12.72 13.22 5.42
N VAL A 221 13.40 14.35 5.27
CA VAL A 221 12.98 15.64 5.83
C VAL A 221 12.83 16.72 4.78
N ASP A 222 11.99 17.71 5.03
CA ASP A 222 11.94 18.94 4.23
C ASP A 222 13.03 19.95 4.62
N ASP A 223 13.06 21.11 3.97
CA ASP A 223 14.03 22.19 4.22
C ASP A 223 13.97 22.77 5.65
N SER A 224 12.85 22.57 6.36
CA SER A 224 12.71 22.96 7.77
C SER A 224 13.23 21.88 8.74
N GLY A 225 13.63 20.71 8.22
CA GLY A 225 14.04 19.54 8.98
C GLY A 225 12.87 18.72 9.52
N ALA A 226 11.65 18.95 9.03
CA ALA A 226 10.47 18.23 9.46
C ALA A 226 10.29 16.93 8.66
N LEU A 227 9.84 15.85 9.33
CA LEU A 227 9.65 14.53 8.75
C LEU A 227 8.65 14.57 7.60
N ARG A 228 9.03 14.01 6.46
CA ARG A 228 8.18 13.82 5.27
C ARG A 228 7.95 12.34 4.99
N GLY A 229 8.90 11.48 5.30
CA GLY A 229 8.79 10.05 5.04
C GLY A 229 9.97 9.27 5.59
N ILE A 230 10.02 7.98 5.30
CA ILE A 230 11.10 7.10 5.72
C ILE A 230 11.66 6.33 4.53
N LEU A 231 12.97 6.09 4.53
CA LEU A 231 13.64 5.24 3.56
C LEU A 231 13.92 3.86 4.15
N LEU A 232 13.52 2.82 3.43
CA LEU A 232 13.93 1.45 3.66
C LEU A 232 14.85 0.98 2.53
N ASP A 233 15.62 -0.06 2.78
CA ASP A 233 16.37 -0.73 1.71
C ASP A 233 15.39 -1.30 0.67
N PHE A 234 15.67 -1.01 -0.60
CA PHE A 234 14.85 -1.52 -1.69
C PHE A 234 15.16 -3.00 -1.92
N GLN A 235 14.13 -3.84 -1.87
CA GLN A 235 14.25 -5.26 -2.15
C GLN A 235 13.72 -5.53 -3.56
N HIS A 236 14.62 -5.92 -4.48
CA HIS A 236 14.28 -6.05 -5.90
C HIS A 236 13.19 -7.09 -6.18
N ALA A 237 13.16 -8.16 -5.40
CA ALA A 237 12.15 -9.21 -5.51
C ALA A 237 10.78 -8.82 -4.92
N GLY A 238 10.71 -7.73 -4.13
CA GLY A 238 9.50 -7.31 -3.43
C GLY A 238 9.06 -8.30 -2.36
N GLY A 239 7.75 -8.31 -2.08
CA GLY A 239 7.14 -9.30 -1.21
C GLY A 239 7.08 -10.69 -1.86
N LEU A 240 7.09 -11.76 -1.07
CA LEU A 240 7.04 -13.14 -1.58
C LEU A 240 5.90 -13.40 -2.58
N PRO A 241 4.65 -12.94 -2.35
CA PRO A 241 3.58 -13.11 -3.34
C PRO A 241 3.84 -12.45 -4.70
N ASP A 242 4.53 -11.30 -4.70
CA ASP A 242 4.93 -10.61 -5.94
C ASP A 242 6.05 -11.38 -6.64
N PHE A 243 7.04 -11.87 -5.88
CA PHE A 243 8.09 -12.73 -6.39
C PHE A 243 7.52 -13.98 -7.08
N TYR A 244 6.54 -14.66 -6.47
CA TYR A 244 5.88 -15.82 -7.08
C TYR A 244 5.13 -15.46 -8.37
N ARG A 245 4.50 -14.27 -8.42
CA ARG A 245 3.84 -13.76 -9.63
C ARG A 245 4.83 -13.53 -10.77
N TYR A 246 6.06 -13.11 -10.47
CA TYR A 246 7.11 -12.95 -11.47
C TYR A 246 7.68 -14.30 -11.93
N LEU A 247 7.78 -15.28 -11.04
CA LEU A 247 8.27 -16.61 -11.39
C LEU A 247 7.29 -17.42 -12.25
N ARG A 248 5.97 -17.25 -12.05
CA ARG A 248 4.94 -18.02 -12.75
C ARG A 248 4.31 -17.20 -13.87
N LEU A 249 4.33 -17.73 -15.10
CA LEU A 249 3.64 -17.13 -16.25
C LEU A 249 2.14 -16.94 -16.02
N ASN A 250 1.53 -17.84 -15.23
CA ASN A 250 0.15 -17.74 -14.79
C ASN A 250 0.12 -17.68 -13.25
N PRO A 251 -0.20 -16.53 -12.64
CA PRO A 251 -0.27 -16.44 -11.18
C PRO A 251 -1.30 -17.41 -10.63
N THR A 252 -0.91 -18.14 -9.58
CA THR A 252 -1.81 -19.02 -8.84
C THR A 252 -2.77 -18.13 -8.06
N TRP A 253 -4.01 -18.02 -8.53
CA TRP A 253 -5.15 -17.52 -7.75
C TRP A 253 -5.84 -18.70 -7.10
N VAL A 254 -5.88 -18.73 -5.77
CA VAL A 254 -6.49 -19.84 -5.01
C VAL A 254 -7.71 -19.35 -4.25
N ASN A 255 -8.86 -19.98 -4.47
CA ASN A 255 -10.01 -19.80 -3.59
C ASN A 255 -9.92 -20.84 -2.47
N LEU A 256 -9.89 -20.38 -1.22
CA LEU A 256 -9.81 -21.20 -0.03
C LEU A 256 -11.21 -21.43 0.53
N PRO A 257 -11.75 -22.66 0.41
CA PRO A 257 -13.01 -22.98 1.03
C PRO A 257 -12.83 -23.16 2.54
N ARG A 258 -13.94 -23.27 3.26
CA ARG A 258 -13.94 -23.60 4.69
C ARG A 258 -13.41 -25.01 4.95
N LEU A 259 -12.82 -25.21 6.13
CA LEU A 259 -12.41 -26.52 6.62
C LEU A 259 -13.57 -27.52 6.54
N GLY A 260 -13.29 -28.73 6.02
CA GLY A 260 -14.29 -29.76 5.74
C GLY A 260 -14.78 -29.79 4.29
N SER A 261 -14.49 -28.76 3.50
CA SER A 261 -14.64 -28.79 2.03
C SER A 261 -13.36 -29.31 1.36
N ILE A 262 -13.49 -29.80 0.12
CA ILE A 262 -12.36 -30.23 -0.70
C ILE A 262 -11.85 -29.01 -1.48
N PRO A 263 -10.63 -28.50 -1.21
CA PRO A 263 -10.07 -27.40 -1.99
C PRO A 263 -9.67 -27.88 -3.38
N ALA A 264 -9.65 -26.97 -4.36
CA ALA A 264 -9.13 -27.28 -5.68
C ALA A 264 -7.65 -27.67 -5.60
N PRO A 265 -7.17 -28.63 -6.41
CA PRO A 265 -5.77 -29.00 -6.42
C PRO A 265 -4.91 -27.83 -6.89
N LEU A 266 -3.70 -27.73 -6.33
CA LEU A 266 -2.68 -26.80 -6.81
C LEU A 266 -2.01 -27.34 -8.08
N LEU A 267 -1.35 -26.48 -8.84
CA LEU A 267 -0.52 -26.89 -9.96
C LEU A 267 0.67 -27.73 -9.47
N ASP A 268 0.91 -28.89 -10.05
CA ASP A 268 1.98 -29.81 -9.63
C ASP A 268 3.40 -29.24 -9.75
N GLU A 269 3.59 -28.23 -10.60
CA GLU A 269 4.89 -27.59 -10.79
C GLU A 269 5.37 -26.87 -9.53
N VAL A 270 6.54 -27.27 -9.03
CA VAL A 270 7.29 -26.63 -7.95
C VAL A 270 8.49 -25.92 -8.57
N LEU A 271 8.59 -24.61 -8.40
CA LEU A 271 9.65 -23.81 -9.01
C LEU A 271 10.79 -23.52 -8.04
N ILE A 272 10.49 -23.51 -6.74
CA ILE A 272 11.45 -23.12 -5.71
C ILE A 272 11.89 -24.36 -4.93
N PRO A 273 13.20 -24.63 -4.81
CA PRO A 273 13.72 -25.72 -4.00
C PRO A 273 13.20 -25.67 -2.56
N TRP A 274 12.94 -26.84 -1.98
CA TRP A 274 12.38 -26.94 -0.63
C TRP A 274 13.26 -26.25 0.41
N ASP A 275 14.59 -26.39 0.32
CA ASP A 275 15.54 -25.76 1.24
C ASP A 275 15.42 -24.24 1.30
N ALA A 276 15.18 -23.60 0.15
CA ALA A 276 14.96 -22.17 0.09
C ALA A 276 13.65 -21.78 0.79
N LYS A 277 12.57 -22.52 0.52
CA LYS A 277 11.27 -22.33 1.19
C LYS A 277 11.36 -22.52 2.70
N LEU A 278 12.11 -23.53 3.14
CA LEU A 278 12.37 -23.78 4.55
C LEU A 278 13.15 -22.63 5.19
N GLY A 279 14.19 -22.12 4.52
CA GLY A 279 14.93 -20.94 4.97
C GLY A 279 14.03 -19.71 5.16
N TRP A 280 13.14 -19.43 4.21
CA TRP A 280 12.19 -18.30 4.31
C TRP A 280 11.13 -18.51 5.40
N ALA A 281 10.64 -19.74 5.56
CA ALA A 281 9.74 -20.10 6.65
C ALA A 281 10.39 -19.86 8.02
N ILE A 282 11.68 -20.22 8.17
CA ILE A 282 12.47 -19.97 9.38
C ILE A 282 12.58 -18.47 9.63
N ASP A 283 12.94 -17.68 8.62
CA ASP A 283 13.07 -16.21 8.75
C ASP A 283 11.77 -15.55 9.21
N PHE A 284 10.65 -15.95 8.60
CA PHE A 284 9.33 -15.44 8.95
C PHE A 284 8.93 -15.82 10.39
N ALA A 285 9.10 -17.09 10.76
CA ALA A 285 8.83 -17.53 12.12
C ALA A 285 9.76 -16.85 13.15
N ALA A 286 11.03 -16.63 12.80
CA ALA A 286 12.02 -15.99 13.66
C ALA A 286 11.71 -14.50 13.88
N ALA A 287 11.33 -13.77 12.82
CA ALA A 287 10.83 -12.40 12.94
C ALA A 287 9.63 -12.32 13.91
N THR A 288 8.67 -13.22 13.74
CA THR A 288 7.46 -13.28 14.57
C THR A 288 7.80 -13.61 16.03
N ALA A 289 8.66 -14.60 16.25
CA ALA A 289 9.10 -14.98 17.59
C ALA A 289 9.84 -13.84 18.29
N TRP A 290 10.73 -13.14 17.59
CA TRP A 290 11.49 -12.02 18.13
C TRP A 290 10.57 -10.86 18.58
N LEU A 291 9.51 -10.57 17.82
CA LEU A 291 8.50 -9.58 18.18
C LEU A 291 7.67 -10.04 19.39
N HIS A 292 7.24 -11.30 19.41
CA HIS A 292 6.45 -11.87 20.50
C HIS A 292 7.20 -11.87 21.83
N GLU A 293 8.51 -12.15 21.83
CA GLU A 293 9.37 -12.07 23.02
C GLU A 293 9.42 -10.67 23.64
N ARG A 294 9.02 -9.64 22.88
CA ARG A 294 8.94 -8.24 23.31
C ARG A 294 7.51 -7.77 23.54
N GLY A 295 6.53 -8.65 23.47
CA GLY A 295 5.10 -8.31 23.60
C GLY A 295 4.55 -7.49 22.43
N ILE A 296 5.18 -7.59 21.25
CA ILE A 296 4.76 -6.90 20.03
C ILE A 296 4.04 -7.90 19.13
N PHE A 297 2.83 -7.54 18.70
CA PHE A 297 1.99 -8.37 17.84
C PHE A 297 1.60 -7.57 16.59
N CYS A 298 2.00 -8.05 15.42
CA CYS A 298 1.69 -7.39 14.14
C CYS A 298 0.23 -7.67 13.75
N SER A 299 -0.49 -6.62 13.37
CA SER A 299 -1.90 -6.68 12.98
C SER A 299 -2.11 -7.11 11.53
N ASP A 300 -1.14 -6.84 10.65
CA ASP A 300 -1.15 -7.17 9.24
C ASP A 300 -0.09 -8.22 8.88
N LEU A 301 0.09 -9.22 9.74
CA LEU A 301 1.05 -10.28 9.48
C LEU A 301 0.58 -11.12 8.29
N GLY A 302 1.41 -11.27 7.28
CA GLY A 302 1.09 -12.05 6.08
C GLY A 302 2.29 -12.16 5.15
N ALA A 303 2.22 -13.05 4.17
CA ALA A 303 3.33 -13.27 3.24
C ALA A 303 3.64 -12.04 2.37
N HIS A 304 2.65 -11.17 2.14
CA HIS A 304 2.84 -9.89 1.43
C HIS A 304 3.77 -8.93 2.17
N ASN A 305 3.86 -9.05 3.49
CA ASN A 305 4.78 -8.28 4.34
C ASN A 305 6.12 -9.00 4.58
N ILE A 306 6.44 -10.04 3.81
CA ILE A 306 7.75 -10.71 3.84
C ILE A 306 8.48 -10.40 2.55
N ALA A 307 9.52 -9.56 2.65
CA ALA A 307 10.34 -9.17 1.52
C ALA A 307 11.48 -10.17 1.30
N LEU A 308 11.68 -10.60 0.06
CA LEU A 308 12.84 -11.41 -0.32
C LEU A 308 14.02 -10.49 -0.64
N CYS A 309 15.12 -10.68 0.09
CA CYS A 309 16.30 -9.85 0.01
C CYS A 309 17.36 -10.41 -0.94
N ASP A 310 18.29 -9.54 -1.35
CA ASP A 310 19.35 -9.88 -2.31
C ASP A 310 20.34 -10.95 -1.78
N ASP A 311 20.39 -11.17 -0.47
CA ASP A 311 21.14 -12.25 0.17
C ASP A 311 20.41 -13.60 0.16
N GLY A 312 19.24 -13.67 -0.49
CA GLY A 312 18.40 -14.86 -0.58
C GLY A 312 17.59 -15.15 0.69
N ARG A 313 17.66 -14.28 1.71
CA ARG A 313 16.89 -14.39 2.96
C ARG A 313 15.63 -13.56 2.90
N CYS A 314 14.69 -13.85 3.79
CA CYS A 314 13.47 -13.08 3.92
C CYS A 314 13.51 -12.18 5.15
N ARG A 315 12.88 -11.01 5.06
CA ARG A 315 12.75 -10.07 6.18
C ARG A 315 11.33 -9.53 6.26
N LEU A 316 10.81 -9.41 7.48
CA LEU A 316 9.50 -8.83 7.73
C LEU A 316 9.56 -7.31 7.58
N ILE A 317 8.64 -6.77 6.79
CA ILE A 317 8.36 -5.33 6.64
C ILE A 317 7.03 -4.98 7.32
N ASP A 318 6.74 -3.68 7.46
CA ASP A 318 5.45 -3.14 7.93
C ASP A 318 4.94 -3.75 9.24
N TYR A 319 5.86 -4.05 10.17
CA TYR A 319 5.57 -4.71 11.44
C TYR A 319 5.16 -3.74 12.57
N PHE A 320 4.77 -2.52 12.24
CA PHE A 320 4.22 -1.57 13.21
C PHE A 320 2.85 -2.07 13.71
N PRO A 321 2.62 -2.16 15.04
CA PRO A 321 1.39 -2.70 15.59
C PRO A 321 0.22 -1.70 15.44
N ASN A 322 -0.46 -1.72 14.30
CA ASN A 322 -1.62 -0.87 14.04
C ASN A 322 -2.93 -1.68 14.10
N PRO A 323 -3.71 -1.61 15.19
CA PRO A 323 -4.92 -2.44 15.37
C PRO A 323 -6.06 -2.13 14.39
N ASN A 324 -5.94 -1.08 13.57
CA ASN A 324 -6.93 -0.75 12.55
C ASN A 324 -6.62 -1.42 11.20
N LEU A 325 -5.45 -2.05 11.05
CA LEU A 325 -5.08 -2.82 9.87
C LEU A 325 -5.39 -4.30 10.09
N SER A 326 -5.86 -4.96 9.04
CA SER A 326 -5.98 -6.42 9.00
C SER A 326 -6.05 -6.90 7.55
N ALA A 327 -5.24 -7.88 7.17
CA ALA A 327 -5.43 -8.62 5.93
C ALA A 327 -6.58 -9.64 6.11
N PRO A 328 -7.75 -9.45 5.48
CA PRO A 328 -8.95 -10.27 5.74
C PRO A 328 -8.72 -11.77 5.53
N ASN A 329 -7.85 -12.12 4.60
CA ASN A 329 -7.47 -13.49 4.27
C ASN A 329 -6.65 -14.20 5.37
N TYR A 330 -6.02 -13.44 6.27
CA TYR A 330 -5.19 -13.95 7.37
C TYR A 330 -5.89 -13.87 8.73
N VAL A 331 -7.14 -13.39 8.77
CA VAL A 331 -7.91 -13.20 10.00
C VAL A 331 -8.33 -14.55 10.60
N PRO A 332 -8.10 -14.78 11.91
CA PRO A 332 -8.41 -16.05 12.56
C PRO A 332 -9.89 -16.20 12.94
N PRO A 333 -10.37 -17.42 13.25
CA PRO A 333 -11.79 -17.70 13.50
C PRO A 333 -12.41 -16.99 14.69
N GLU A 334 -11.64 -16.71 15.73
CA GLU A 334 -12.07 -15.99 16.93
C GLU A 334 -12.17 -14.47 16.73
N PHE A 335 -11.85 -13.95 15.56
CA PHE A 335 -11.96 -12.53 15.27
C PHE A 335 -13.44 -12.10 15.18
N THR A 336 -13.76 -11.03 15.90
CA THR A 336 -15.06 -10.35 15.91
C THR A 336 -14.83 -8.84 15.81
N MET A 337 -15.88 -8.09 15.46
CA MET A 337 -15.79 -6.63 15.47
C MET A 337 -15.48 -6.09 16.87
N GLU A 338 -15.99 -6.74 17.92
CA GLU A 338 -15.81 -6.34 19.32
C GLU A 338 -14.34 -6.46 19.77
N ASN A 339 -13.63 -7.48 19.29
CA ASN A 339 -12.23 -7.72 19.66
C ASN A 339 -11.25 -7.36 18.52
N SER A 340 -11.70 -6.65 17.49
CA SER A 340 -10.91 -6.30 16.30
C SER A 340 -9.60 -5.58 16.63
N ARG A 341 -9.62 -4.73 17.66
CA ARG A 341 -8.45 -3.96 18.12
C ARG A 341 -7.49 -4.74 19.03
N GLN A 342 -7.87 -5.95 19.47
CA GLN A 342 -7.03 -6.74 20.36
C GLN A 342 -6.00 -7.52 19.56
N LEU A 343 -4.74 -7.10 19.64
CA LEU A 343 -3.63 -7.83 19.04
C LEU A 343 -3.11 -8.87 20.04
N THR A 344 -3.01 -10.13 19.62
CA THR A 344 -2.53 -11.22 20.47
C THR A 344 -1.54 -12.11 19.72
N ALA A 345 -0.71 -12.82 20.48
CA ALA A 345 0.26 -13.76 19.93
C ALA A 345 -0.40 -14.86 19.09
N GLU A 346 -1.55 -15.36 19.53
CA GLU A 346 -2.26 -16.46 18.88
C GLU A 346 -2.87 -16.06 17.53
N ARG A 347 -3.28 -14.78 17.40
CA ARG A 347 -3.76 -14.23 16.13
C ARG A 347 -2.62 -14.12 15.13
N ALA A 348 -1.48 -13.60 15.58
CA ALA A 348 -0.26 -13.54 14.78
C ALA A 348 0.21 -14.94 14.38
N VAL A 349 0.14 -15.95 15.27
CA VAL A 349 0.47 -17.34 14.92
C VAL A 349 -0.47 -17.92 13.87
N PHE A 350 -1.76 -17.62 13.91
CA PHE A 350 -2.68 -18.06 12.85
C PHE A 350 -2.29 -17.47 11.50
N ALA A 351 -2.05 -16.16 11.46
CA ALA A 351 -1.61 -15.47 10.26
C ALA A 351 -0.26 -15.99 9.73
N LEU A 352 0.70 -16.25 10.63
CA LEU A 352 1.95 -16.92 10.33
C LEU A 352 1.70 -18.30 9.71
N GLY A 353 0.79 -19.10 10.25
CA GLY A 353 0.42 -20.41 9.69
C GLY A 353 -0.07 -20.34 8.25
N VAL A 354 -0.98 -19.39 7.95
CA VAL A 354 -1.43 -19.14 6.57
C VAL A 354 -0.25 -18.68 5.70
N GLY A 355 0.63 -17.83 6.23
CA GLY A 355 1.85 -17.40 5.56
C GLY A 355 2.83 -18.54 5.24
N LEU A 356 3.03 -19.47 6.17
CA LEU A 356 3.86 -20.67 5.99
C LEU A 356 3.31 -21.58 4.89
N TRP A 357 1.99 -21.68 4.76
CA TRP A 357 1.36 -22.35 3.62
C TRP A 357 1.64 -21.63 2.30
N VAL A 358 1.49 -20.30 2.26
CA VAL A 358 1.83 -19.49 1.07
C VAL A 358 3.28 -19.71 0.63
N VAL A 359 4.21 -19.80 1.59
CA VAL A 359 5.62 -20.13 1.33
C VAL A 359 5.77 -21.52 0.73
N ALA A 360 5.25 -22.55 1.38
CA ALA A 360 5.40 -23.94 0.93
C ALA A 360 4.81 -24.16 -0.47
N GLU A 361 3.66 -23.54 -0.71
CA GLU A 361 2.84 -23.76 -1.89
C GLU A 361 2.99 -22.68 -2.98
N GLU A 362 3.91 -21.73 -2.81
CA GLU A 362 4.26 -20.71 -3.81
C GLU A 362 3.02 -19.94 -4.33
N VAL A 363 2.14 -19.57 -3.39
CA VAL A 363 0.84 -18.97 -3.70
C VAL A 363 0.96 -17.46 -3.85
N SER A 364 0.75 -16.95 -5.07
CA SER A 364 0.83 -15.51 -5.34
C SER A 364 -0.38 -14.72 -4.85
N LEU A 365 -1.59 -15.28 -4.95
CA LEU A 365 -2.83 -14.61 -4.56
C LEU A 365 -3.83 -15.66 -4.09
N PHE A 366 -4.60 -15.32 -3.07
CA PHE A 366 -5.70 -16.17 -2.64
C PHE A 366 -6.83 -15.34 -2.04
N GLN A 367 -8.01 -15.94 -2.00
CA GLN A 367 -9.19 -15.37 -1.36
C GLN A 367 -9.92 -16.47 -0.60
N ARG A 368 -10.49 -16.14 0.56
CA ARG A 368 -11.37 -17.07 1.28
C ARG A 368 -12.81 -16.93 0.78
N ASP A 369 -13.51 -18.05 0.64
CA ASP A 369 -14.93 -18.07 0.20
C ASP A 369 -15.85 -17.27 1.14
N TYR A 370 -15.46 -17.14 2.41
CA TYR A 370 -16.18 -16.40 3.44
C TYR A 370 -15.26 -15.33 4.06
N PRO A 371 -15.15 -14.14 3.46
CA PRO A 371 -14.26 -13.08 3.92
C PRO A 371 -14.85 -12.24 5.06
N GLY A 372 -15.94 -12.70 5.70
CA GLY A 372 -16.63 -11.96 6.76
C GLY A 372 -16.87 -12.81 8.00
N PRO A 373 -17.07 -12.19 9.17
CA PRO A 373 -17.30 -12.92 10.42
C PRO A 373 -18.61 -13.73 10.37
N PRO A 374 -18.64 -14.96 10.91
CA PRO A 374 -17.51 -15.69 11.49
C PRO A 374 -16.53 -16.17 10.41
N TYR A 375 -15.23 -16.13 10.70
CA TYR A 375 -14.16 -16.52 9.75
C TYR A 375 -13.79 -18.02 9.91
N PRO A 376 -14.46 -18.97 9.24
CA PRO A 376 -14.20 -20.39 9.47
C PRO A 376 -12.76 -20.76 9.10
N PRO A 377 -12.06 -21.65 9.84
CA PRO A 377 -10.72 -22.10 9.45
C PRO A 377 -10.68 -22.50 7.96
N PRO A 378 -9.66 -22.09 7.18
CA PRO A 378 -9.59 -22.43 5.76
C PRO A 378 -9.19 -23.90 5.57
N ALA A 379 -9.72 -24.55 4.53
CA ALA A 379 -9.18 -25.78 3.99
C ALA A 379 -8.06 -25.43 3.02
N LEU A 380 -6.82 -25.65 3.44
CA LEU A 380 -5.63 -25.37 2.64
C LEU A 380 -5.36 -26.54 1.67
N PRO A 381 -5.24 -26.31 0.35
CA PRO A 381 -4.77 -27.34 -0.57
C PRO A 381 -3.25 -27.53 -0.43
N TRP A 382 -2.80 -28.77 -0.60
CA TRP A 382 -1.39 -29.16 -0.45
C TRP A 382 -0.94 -29.96 -1.67
N ARG A 383 0.30 -29.75 -2.12
CA ARG A 383 0.93 -30.65 -3.09
C ARG A 383 1.36 -31.95 -2.41
N GLN A 384 1.40 -33.04 -3.18
CA GLN A 384 1.88 -34.34 -2.69
C GLN A 384 3.36 -34.32 -2.28
N THR A 385 4.13 -33.37 -2.81
CA THR A 385 5.55 -33.20 -2.50
C THR A 385 5.79 -32.47 -1.19
N THR A 386 4.77 -31.85 -0.58
CA THR A 386 4.94 -31.09 0.65
C THR A 386 5.08 -32.05 1.84
N PRO A 387 6.16 -31.96 2.65
CA PRO A 387 6.39 -32.87 3.76
C PRO A 387 5.24 -32.86 4.78
N ASN A 388 4.79 -34.05 5.20
CA ASN A 388 3.70 -34.19 6.16
C ASN A 388 3.96 -33.44 7.47
N TRP A 389 5.20 -33.43 7.97
CA TRP A 389 5.55 -32.71 9.19
C TRP A 389 5.28 -31.20 9.08
N TYR A 390 5.47 -30.63 7.89
CA TYR A 390 5.24 -29.21 7.63
C TYR A 390 3.74 -28.93 7.54
N ILE A 391 2.98 -29.84 6.91
CA ILE A 391 1.51 -29.80 6.86
C ILE A 391 0.94 -29.83 8.29
N ASP A 392 1.45 -30.71 9.14
CA ASP A 392 1.03 -30.83 10.54
C ASP A 392 1.36 -29.55 11.33
N LEU A 393 2.56 -28.99 11.14
CA LEU A 393 2.98 -27.74 11.76
C LEU A 393 2.02 -26.59 11.37
N VAL A 394 1.77 -26.40 10.08
CA VAL A 394 0.85 -25.36 9.60
C VAL A 394 -0.55 -25.58 10.14
N SER A 395 -1.05 -26.81 10.10
CA SER A 395 -2.37 -27.18 10.62
C SER A 395 -2.52 -26.84 12.11
N SER A 396 -1.45 -27.02 12.90
CA SER A 396 -1.43 -26.61 14.31
C SER A 396 -1.47 -25.08 14.50
N CYS A 397 -0.82 -24.32 13.61
CA CYS A 397 -0.83 -22.85 13.64
C CYS A 397 -2.21 -22.28 13.32
N ILE A 398 -2.93 -22.89 12.39
CA ILE A 398 -4.27 -22.45 11.97
C ILE A 398 -5.42 -23.12 12.74
N ALA A 399 -5.12 -23.71 13.90
CA ALA A 399 -6.14 -24.36 14.73
C ALA A 399 -7.26 -23.37 15.11
N GLU A 400 -8.51 -23.86 15.09
CA GLU A 400 -9.70 -23.06 15.41
C GLU A 400 -9.62 -22.46 16.82
N SER A 401 -9.14 -23.23 17.79
CA SER A 401 -8.91 -22.75 19.15
C SER A 401 -7.55 -22.05 19.25
N PRO A 402 -7.50 -20.77 19.69
CA PRO A 402 -6.25 -20.03 19.87
C PRO A 402 -5.27 -20.72 20.81
N LEU A 403 -5.79 -21.33 21.88
CA LEU A 403 -5.01 -22.03 22.92
C LEU A 403 -4.30 -23.30 22.43
N LYS A 404 -4.72 -23.84 21.27
CA LYS A 404 -4.09 -25.02 20.66
C LYS A 404 -2.94 -24.67 19.72
N ARG A 405 -2.77 -23.39 19.40
CA ARG A 405 -1.73 -22.93 18.48
C ARG A 405 -0.37 -22.97 19.19
N PRO A 406 0.71 -23.37 18.51
CA PRO A 406 2.05 -23.32 19.07
C PRO A 406 2.50 -21.87 19.30
N THR A 407 3.52 -21.67 20.11
CA THR A 407 4.18 -20.36 20.18
C THR A 407 5.05 -20.15 18.94
N ALA A 408 5.26 -18.89 18.52
CA ALA A 408 6.17 -18.58 17.42
C ALA A 408 7.59 -19.16 17.62
N ARG A 409 8.08 -19.17 18.87
CA ARG A 409 9.35 -19.81 19.23
C ARG A 409 9.34 -21.32 19.02
N SER A 410 8.25 -22.01 19.37
CA SER A 410 8.09 -23.44 19.11
C SER A 410 8.09 -23.74 17.61
N ILE A 411 7.46 -22.88 16.80
CA ILE A 411 7.46 -23.01 15.33
C ILE A 411 8.90 -22.92 14.78
N VAL A 412 9.69 -21.93 15.23
CA VAL A 412 11.11 -21.81 14.84
C VAL A 412 11.90 -23.07 15.17
N ILE A 413 11.73 -23.62 16.38
CA ILE A 413 12.43 -24.84 16.81
C ILE A 413 12.06 -26.02 15.91
N THR A 414 10.78 -26.20 15.58
CA THR A 414 10.32 -27.27 14.68
C THR A 414 10.90 -27.09 13.28
N LEU A 415 10.88 -25.88 12.71
CA LEU A 415 11.44 -25.65 11.38
C LEU A 415 12.96 -25.94 11.34
N LEU A 416 13.69 -25.52 12.38
CA LEU A 416 15.13 -25.75 12.48
C LEU A 416 15.50 -27.23 12.63
N SER A 417 14.63 -28.07 13.21
CA SER A 417 14.91 -29.51 13.34
C SER A 417 14.89 -30.27 12.02
N HIS A 418 14.40 -29.66 10.94
CA HIS A 418 14.30 -30.24 9.61
C HIS A 418 15.26 -29.61 8.58
N VAL A 419 16.22 -28.78 9.03
CA VAL A 419 17.24 -28.23 8.13
C VAL A 419 18.25 -29.32 7.77
N GLY A 420 18.39 -29.63 6.48
CA GLY A 420 19.34 -30.61 5.96
C GLY A 420 18.80 -32.05 5.83
N GLU A 421 17.50 -32.24 6.01
CA GLU A 421 16.76 -33.43 5.54
C GLU A 421 16.43 -33.30 4.05
#